data_AF-A0A3B4U6S6-F1
#
_entry.id   AF-A0A3B4U6S6-F1
#
_cell.length_a   1.000
_cell.length_b   1.000
_cell.length_c   1.000
_cell.angle_alpha   90.00
_cell.angle_beta   90.00
_cell.angle_gamma   90.00
#
_symmetry.space_group_name_H-M   'P 1'
#
loop_
_entity.id
_entity.type
_entity.pdbx_description
1 polymer ?
#
loop_
_entity_poly.entity_id
_entity_poly.type
_entity_poly.pdbx_seq_one_letter_code
_entity_poly.pdbx_strand_id
1 'polypeptide(L)'
;MVKTCGKDGFHIRMRLHPFHVIRINKMLSCAGADRLQTGMRGAFGKPQGTVARVHIGQVIMSVRTKAQNKEHVVEALRRAKFKFPGRQKVKEHSTSLNTLTHLDSTALQLIKPTGPTVT
;
A
#
# COMPACT_ATOMS: atom_id res chain seq x y z
N MET A 1 16.42 0.05 0.58
CA MET A 1 15.89 -0.81 -0.49
C MET A 1 16.76 -0.74 -1.72
N VAL A 2 16.61 0.22 -2.66
CA VAL A 2 17.46 0.24 -3.87
C VAL A 2 18.96 0.33 -3.56
N LYS A 3 19.36 1.22 -2.64
CA LYS A 3 20.76 1.38 -2.24
C LYS A 3 21.35 0.19 -1.47
N THR A 4 20.51 -0.62 -0.82
CA THR A 4 20.96 -1.67 0.11
C THR A 4 20.83 -3.06 -0.48
N CYS A 5 19.80 -3.31 -1.29
CA CYS A 5 19.42 -4.64 -1.80
C CYS A 5 19.50 -4.73 -3.34
N GLY A 6 19.86 -3.64 -4.03
CA GLY A 6 19.75 -3.53 -5.49
C GLY A 6 18.30 -3.34 -5.96
N LYS A 7 18.12 -2.91 -7.22
CA LYS A 7 16.80 -2.66 -7.82
C LYS A 7 15.97 -3.94 -7.98
N ASP A 8 16.62 -5.04 -8.35
CA ASP A 8 15.97 -6.33 -8.65
C ASP A 8 15.89 -7.27 -7.43
N GLY A 9 16.43 -6.83 -6.28
CA GLY A 9 16.46 -7.62 -5.05
C GLY A 9 15.12 -7.67 -4.30
N PHE A 10 14.11 -6.92 -4.74
CA PHE A 10 12.81 -6.85 -4.08
C PHE A 10 11.68 -6.56 -5.08
N HIS A 11 10.46 -6.98 -4.72
CA HIS A 11 9.24 -6.65 -5.45
C HIS A 11 8.21 -6.07 -4.49
N ILE A 12 7.92 -4.78 -4.62
CA ILE A 12 6.92 -4.06 -3.82
C ILE A 12 5.62 -3.96 -4.62
N ARG A 13 4.49 -4.24 -3.97
CA ARG A 13 3.16 -3.98 -4.51
C ARG A 13 2.29 -3.25 -3.49
N MET A 14 1.72 -2.13 -3.93
CA MET A 14 0.59 -1.49 -3.24
C MET A 14 -0.66 -2.33 -3.49
N ARG A 15 -1.29 -2.78 -2.39
CA ARG A 15 -2.51 -3.60 -2.43
C ARG A 15 -3.76 -2.75 -2.52
N LEU A 16 -3.65 -1.52 -2.05
CA LEU A 16 -4.74 -0.60 -1.88
C LEU A 16 -4.75 0.42 -3.02
N HIS A 17 -5.94 0.68 -3.57
CA HIS A 17 -6.17 1.63 -4.65
C HIS A 17 -7.11 2.76 -4.22
N PRO A 18 -6.81 4.03 -4.53
CA PRO A 18 -7.63 5.17 -4.12
C PRO A 18 -8.76 5.43 -5.11
N PHE A 19 -9.92 4.79 -4.89
CA PHE A 19 -11.11 4.99 -5.73
C PHE A 19 -12.11 6.00 -5.16
N HIS A 20 -12.02 6.32 -3.88
CA HIS A 20 -13.00 7.20 -3.25
C HIS A 20 -12.63 8.67 -3.46
N VAL A 21 -13.53 9.46 -4.05
CA VAL A 21 -13.28 10.89 -4.33
C VAL A 21 -13.75 11.75 -3.16
N ILE A 22 -12.84 12.57 -2.62
CA ILE A 22 -13.15 13.59 -1.62
C ILE A 22 -13.61 14.86 -2.34
N ARG A 23 -14.65 15.48 -1.77
CA ARG A 23 -15.18 16.76 -2.21
C ARG A 23 -14.84 17.86 -1.24
N ILE A 24 -14.61 19.06 -1.75
CA ILE A 24 -14.37 20.28 -0.97
C ILE A 24 -15.32 21.38 -1.41
N ASN A 25 -15.98 22.04 -0.46
CA ASN A 25 -16.64 23.32 -0.69
C ASN A 25 -15.61 24.42 -0.41
N LYS A 26 -14.94 24.92 -1.46
CA LYS A 26 -13.86 25.91 -1.27
C LYS A 26 -14.43 27.24 -0.80
N MET A 27 -13.90 27.74 0.32
CA MET A 27 -14.16 29.08 0.81
C MET A 27 -13.09 30.05 0.30
N LEU A 28 -13.49 31.29 0.01
CA LEU A 28 -12.57 32.35 -0.36
C LEU A 28 -11.89 32.89 0.91
N SER A 29 -10.56 32.99 0.90
CA SER A 29 -9.78 33.45 2.06
C SER A 29 -9.33 34.92 1.94
N CYS A 30 -10.04 35.74 1.16
CA CYS A 30 -9.70 37.14 0.90
C CYS A 30 -10.54 38.10 1.75
N ALA A 31 -10.04 39.33 1.98
CA ALA A 31 -10.82 40.37 2.65
C ALA A 31 -12.11 40.68 1.86
N GLY A 32 -13.25 40.72 2.56
CA GLY A 32 -14.56 40.89 1.91
C GLY A 32 -15.13 39.65 1.22
N ALA A 33 -14.58 38.44 1.48
CA ALA A 33 -15.08 37.18 0.92
C ALA A 33 -16.58 36.94 1.14
N ASP A 34 -17.12 37.41 2.26
CA ASP A 34 -18.54 37.31 2.61
C ASP A 34 -19.46 37.92 1.54
N ARG A 35 -19.01 38.98 0.85
CA ARG A 35 -19.78 39.64 -0.21
C ARG A 35 -19.84 38.84 -1.51
N LEU A 36 -18.83 38.00 -1.75
CA LEU A 36 -18.65 37.28 -3.01
C LEU A 36 -19.01 35.80 -2.91
N GLN A 37 -19.08 35.25 -1.70
CA GLN A 37 -19.34 33.85 -1.48
C GLN A 37 -20.77 33.61 -0.96
N THR A 38 -21.38 32.50 -1.35
CA THR A 38 -22.69 32.06 -0.86
C THR A 38 -22.64 31.36 0.50
N GLY A 39 -21.50 31.39 1.20
CA GLY A 39 -21.28 30.66 2.44
C GLY A 39 -21.59 29.16 2.30
N MET A 40 -22.56 28.68 3.08
CA MET A 40 -23.02 27.28 3.09
C MET A 40 -24.23 27.00 2.18
N ARG A 41 -24.75 28.00 1.47
CA ARG A 41 -25.82 27.77 0.49
C ARG A 41 -25.25 27.00 -0.71
N GLY A 42 -25.80 25.81 -0.99
CA GLY A 42 -25.30 24.93 -2.05
C GLY A 42 -23.98 24.24 -1.70
N ALA A 43 -23.78 23.84 -0.44
CA ALA A 43 -22.51 23.34 0.11
C ALA A 43 -21.97 22.01 -0.47
N PHE A 44 -22.59 21.45 -1.52
CA PHE A 44 -22.05 20.25 -2.16
C PHE A 44 -20.76 20.57 -2.91
N GLY A 45 -19.65 20.05 -2.38
CA GLY A 45 -18.32 20.38 -2.87
C GLY A 45 -18.00 19.81 -4.25
N LYS A 46 -16.94 20.36 -4.86
CA LYS A 46 -16.33 19.82 -6.08
C LYS A 46 -15.29 18.75 -5.73
N PRO A 47 -15.03 17.77 -6.61
CA PRO A 47 -13.99 16.76 -6.37
C PRO A 47 -12.60 17.43 -6.30
N GLN A 48 -11.82 17.11 -5.27
CA GLN A 48 -10.50 17.71 -5.01
C GLN A 48 -9.37 16.67 -4.96
N GLY A 49 -9.66 15.43 -4.57
CA GLY A 49 -8.66 14.38 -4.46
C GLY A 49 -9.27 13.00 -4.26
N THR A 50 -8.43 11.98 -4.33
CA THR A 50 -8.83 10.58 -4.12
C THR A 50 -8.22 10.04 -2.85
N VAL A 51 -8.95 9.19 -2.15
CA VAL A 51 -8.48 8.45 -0.98
C VAL A 51 -8.81 6.98 -1.11
N ALA A 52 -8.04 6.19 -0.40
CA ALA A 52 -8.26 4.77 -0.28
C ALA A 52 -8.84 4.43 1.09
N ARG A 53 -9.93 3.67 1.11
CA ARG A 53 -10.59 3.24 2.35
C ARG A 53 -9.94 1.96 2.85
N VAL A 54 -9.56 1.93 4.13
CA VAL A 54 -8.83 0.83 4.76
C VAL A 54 -9.59 0.35 5.99
N HIS A 55 -9.76 -0.97 6.11
CA HIS A 55 -10.29 -1.62 7.30
C HIS A 55 -9.18 -2.12 8.24
N ILE A 56 -9.52 -2.39 9.49
CA ILE A 56 -8.56 -2.91 10.48
C ILE A 56 -8.06 -4.28 10.00
N GLY A 57 -6.72 -4.45 9.96
CA GLY A 57 -6.09 -5.70 9.50
C GLY A 57 -5.93 -5.82 7.99
N GLN A 58 -6.46 -4.87 7.20
CA GLN A 58 -6.25 -4.87 5.75
C GLN A 58 -4.80 -4.50 5.40
N VAL A 59 -4.21 -5.25 4.47
CA VAL A 59 -2.82 -5.03 4.03
C VAL A 59 -2.77 -3.84 3.06
N ILE A 60 -1.93 -2.85 3.37
CA ILE A 60 -1.73 -1.64 2.54
C ILE A 60 -0.65 -1.88 1.48
N MET A 61 0.52 -2.35 1.93
CA MET A 61 1.69 -2.58 1.09
C MET A 61 2.26 -3.96 1.39
N SER A 62 2.69 -4.65 0.34
CA SER A 62 3.32 -5.97 0.43
C SER A 62 4.68 -5.93 -0.28
N VAL A 63 5.68 -6.58 0.32
CA VAL A 63 7.03 -6.65 -0.22
C VAL A 63 7.45 -8.12 -0.29
N ARG A 64 7.97 -8.54 -1.45
CA ARG A 64 8.59 -9.85 -1.65
C ARG A 64 10.09 -9.65 -1.84
N THR A 65 10.86 -10.53 -1.24
CA THR A 65 12.31 -10.43 -1.13
C THR A 65 12.88 -11.79 -0.74
N LYS A 66 14.17 -12.02 -1.02
CA LYS A 66 14.92 -13.16 -0.48
C LYS A 66 15.14 -13.00 1.03
N ALA A 67 15.36 -14.10 1.74
CA ALA A 67 15.54 -14.12 3.20
C ALA A 67 16.72 -13.25 3.68
N GLN A 68 17.78 -13.13 2.87
CA GLN A 68 18.97 -12.32 3.15
C GLN A 68 18.66 -10.83 3.37
N ASN A 69 17.64 -10.30 2.70
CA ASN A 69 17.30 -8.87 2.71
C ASN A 69 16.22 -8.52 3.74
N LYS A 70 15.88 -9.45 4.64
CA LYS A 70 14.77 -9.33 5.60
C LYS A 70 14.86 -8.05 6.45
N GLU A 71 15.99 -7.83 7.11
CA GLU A 71 16.16 -6.70 8.04
C GLU A 71 16.02 -5.35 7.35
N HIS A 72 16.55 -5.25 6.13
CA HIS A 72 16.43 -4.05 5.30
C HIS A 72 14.98 -3.76 4.90
N VAL A 73 14.16 -4.79 4.70
CA VAL A 73 12.73 -4.65 4.38
C VAL A 73 11.93 -4.21 5.60
N VAL A 74 12.21 -4.78 6.77
CA VAL A 74 11.55 -4.38 8.02
C VAL A 74 11.83 -2.91 8.32
N GLU A 75 13.08 -2.47 8.19
CA GLU A 75 13.45 -1.06 8.37
C GLU A 75 12.79 -0.15 7.32
N ALA A 76 12.70 -0.59 6.06
CA ALA A 76 12.00 0.17 5.03
C ALA A 76 10.49 0.32 5.32
N LEU A 77 9.85 -0.75 5.81
CA LEU A 77 8.44 -0.72 6.22
C LEU A 77 8.23 0.14 7.48
N ARG A 78 9.18 0.14 8.41
CA ARG A 78 9.18 1.05 9.57
C ARG A 78 9.23 2.51 9.13
N ARG A 79 10.08 2.85 8.15
CA ARG A 79 10.15 4.21 7.58
C ARG A 79 8.86 4.59 6.84
N ALA A 80 8.31 3.66 6.06
CA ALA A 80 7.06 3.88 5.33
C ALA A 80 5.88 4.12 6.28
N LYS A 81 5.84 3.42 7.42
CA LYS A 81 4.80 3.59 8.45
C LYS A 81 4.62 5.05 8.89
N PHE A 82 5.70 5.83 9.01
CA PHE A 82 5.61 7.25 9.42
C PHE A 82 4.90 8.15 8.39
N LYS A 83 4.73 7.70 7.15
CA LYS A 83 3.99 8.46 6.11
C LYS A 83 2.50 8.18 6.13
N PHE A 84 2.04 7.18 6.87
CA PHE A 84 0.63 6.85 6.99
C PHE A 84 0.07 7.33 8.34
N PRO A 85 -1.15 7.88 8.37
CA PRO A 85 -1.78 8.28 9.62
C PRO A 85 -2.17 7.05 10.46
N GLY A 86 -2.05 7.13 11.79
CA GLY A 86 -2.46 6.08 12.72
C GLY A 86 -1.36 5.07 13.09
N ARG A 87 -1.76 3.89 13.58
CA ARG A 87 -0.84 2.83 14.02
C ARG A 87 -0.83 1.66 13.02
N GLN A 88 0.24 1.55 12.26
CA GLN A 88 0.49 0.41 11.37
C GLN A 88 1.34 -0.64 12.08
N LYS A 89 1.03 -1.91 11.83
CA LYS A 89 1.81 -3.06 12.28
C LYS A 89 2.56 -3.63 11.09
N VAL A 90 3.87 -3.83 11.25
CA VAL A 90 4.66 -4.62 10.31
C VAL A 90 4.51 -6.07 10.72
N LYS A 91 4.04 -6.92 9.82
CA LYS A 91 3.90 -8.35 10.05
C LYS A 91 4.77 -9.09 9.05
N GLU A 92 5.51 -10.05 9.56
CA GLU A 92 6.24 -11.01 8.75
C GLU A 92 5.33 -12.19 8.47
N HIS A 93 5.26 -12.61 7.22
CA HIS A 93 4.60 -13.85 6.85
C HIS A 93 5.72 -14.84 6.50
N SER A 94 5.93 -15.85 7.35
CA SER A 94 6.97 -16.88 7.20
C SER A 94 6.60 -17.90 6.13
N THR A 95 5.32 -18.06 5.85
CA THR A 95 4.85 -18.81 4.71
C THR A 95 5.21 -18.05 3.45
N SER A 96 6.00 -18.67 2.57
CA SER A 96 6.19 -18.20 1.20
C SER A 96 4.90 -18.38 0.40
N LEU A 97 3.80 -17.82 0.91
CA LEU A 97 2.68 -17.41 0.10
C LEU A 97 3.29 -16.44 -0.91
N ASN A 98 3.54 -16.94 -2.11
CA ASN A 98 3.42 -16.11 -3.29
C ASN A 98 2.11 -15.37 -3.09
N THR A 99 2.12 -14.11 -2.67
CA THR A 99 0.89 -13.42 -2.23
C THR A 99 -0.06 -13.08 -3.41
N LEU A 100 0.06 -13.83 -4.52
CA LEU A 100 -0.83 -13.97 -5.67
C LEU A 100 -1.49 -15.36 -5.76
N THR A 101 -1.06 -16.35 -4.97
CA THR A 101 -1.63 -17.70 -4.89
C THR A 101 -1.85 -18.08 -3.43
N HIS A 102 -3.03 -18.59 -3.12
CA HIS A 102 -3.48 -19.00 -1.79
C HIS A 102 -2.87 -20.36 -1.37
N LEU A 103 -1.59 -20.59 -1.66
CA LEU A 103 -0.92 -21.87 -1.42
C LEU A 103 0.33 -21.69 -0.56
N ASP A 104 0.37 -22.45 0.53
CA ASP A 104 1.49 -22.50 1.45
C ASP A 104 2.73 -23.14 0.80
N SER A 105 3.91 -22.75 1.27
CA SER A 105 5.22 -23.14 0.74
C SER A 105 5.43 -24.65 0.59
N THR A 106 4.85 -25.42 1.51
CA THR A 106 4.89 -26.89 1.52
C THR A 106 4.16 -27.48 0.32
N ALA A 107 3.02 -26.88 -0.08
CA ALA A 107 2.28 -27.28 -1.27
C ALA A 107 3.04 -26.92 -2.56
N LEU A 108 3.77 -25.80 -2.58
CA LEU A 108 4.58 -25.39 -3.72
C LEU A 108 5.87 -26.22 -3.91
N GLN A 109 6.48 -26.70 -2.83
CA GLN A 109 7.59 -27.66 -2.91
C GLN A 109 7.12 -29.04 -3.38
N LEU A 110 5.90 -29.45 -3.00
CA LEU A 110 5.27 -30.70 -3.47
C LEU A 110 4.79 -30.65 -4.92
N ILE A 111 4.52 -29.47 -5.50
CA ILE A 111 4.18 -29.31 -6.93
C ILE A 111 5.43 -29.19 -7.82
N LYS A 112 6.59 -28.84 -7.25
CA LYS A 112 7.87 -28.70 -7.96
C LYS A 112 8.70 -29.99 -8.20
N PRO A 113 8.26 -31.23 -7.93
CA PRO A 113 9.00 -32.42 -8.36
C PRO A 113 8.31 -33.06 -9.58
N THR A 114 8.58 -32.54 -10.79
CA THR A 114 8.58 -33.26 -12.09
C THR A 114 8.73 -32.24 -13.23
N GLY A 115 9.96 -31.76 -13.46
CA GLY A 115 10.31 -31.32 -14.81
C GLY A 115 10.56 -32.57 -15.67
N PRO A 116 10.31 -32.57 -17.00
CA PRO A 116 10.63 -33.71 -17.82
C PRO A 116 12.16 -33.91 -17.81
N THR A 117 12.61 -35.06 -17.33
CA THR A 117 13.98 -35.54 -17.56
C THR A 117 14.14 -35.68 -19.06
N VAL A 118 14.82 -34.74 -19.70
CA VAL A 118 15.26 -34.89 -21.09
C VAL A 118 16.40 -35.91 -21.05
N THR A 119 16.13 -37.09 -21.61
CA THR A 119 17.10 -38.13 -21.97
C THR A 119 18.10 -37.62 -22.99
#